data_AF-A0A2V7XSY8-F1
#
_entry.id   AF-A0A2V7XSY8-F1
#
_cell.length_a   1.000
_cell.length_b   1.000
_cell.length_c   1.000
_cell.angle_alpha   90.00
_cell.angle_beta   90.00
_cell.angle_gamma   90.00
#
_symmetry.space_group_name_H-M   'P 1'
#
loop_
_entity.id
_entity.type
_entity.pdbx_description
1 polymer ?
#
loop_
_entity_poly.entity_id
_entity_poly.type
_entity_poly.pdbx_seq_one_letter_code
_entity_poly.pdbx_strand_id
1 'polypeptide(L)' 'MRPVRAFDRCLYTDRHRDDVRLDLADGRALGVTGTPTLFVNGAFNEGLLSYDQLVGLVRAALGNR' A
#
# COMPACT_ATOMS: atom_id res chain seq x y z
N MET A 1 -13.20 17.50 -30.99
CA MET A 1 -12.19 17.13 -29.97
C MET A 1 -12.90 16.33 -28.89
N ARG A 2 -12.48 15.09 -28.59
CA ARG A 2 -13.10 14.31 -27.49
C ARG A 2 -12.77 15.01 -26.16
N PRO A 3 -13.73 15.16 -25.23
CA PRO A 3 -13.43 15.73 -23.92
C PRO A 3 -12.38 14.85 -23.23
N VAL A 4 -11.28 15.48 -22.82
CA VAL A 4 -10.22 14.81 -22.06
C VAL A 4 -10.85 14.33 -20.76
N ARG A 5 -10.86 13.01 -20.55
CA ARG A 5 -11.44 12.41 -19.34
C ARG A 5 -10.70 12.95 -18.12
N ALA A 6 -11.39 13.02 -16.99
CA ALA A 6 -10.79 13.52 -15.76
C ALA A 6 -9.48 12.78 -15.40
N PHE A 7 -9.46 11.46 -15.61
CA PHE A 7 -8.25 10.64 -15.45
C PHE A 7 -7.09 11.09 -16.35
N ASP A 8 -7.33 11.22 -17.66
CA ASP A 8 -6.30 11.61 -18.63
C ASP A 8 -5.68 12.98 -18.24
N ARG A 9 -6.51 13.92 -17.80
CA ARG A 9 -6.03 15.22 -17.30
C ARG A 9 -5.14 15.06 -16.08
N CYS A 10 -5.60 14.32 -15.07
CA CYS A 10 -4.82 14.11 -13.84
C CYS A 10 -3.48 13.43 -14.12
N LEU A 11 -3.48 12.44 -15.02
CA LEU A 11 -2.28 11.70 -15.41
C LEU A 11 -1.29 12.60 -16.16
N TYR A 12 -1.73 13.33 -17.19
CA TYR A 12 -0.81 14.14 -18.01
C TYR A 12 -0.36 15.45 -17.36
N THR A 13 -1.03 15.91 -16.30
CA THR A 13 -0.56 17.07 -15.51
C THR A 13 0.20 16.67 -14.26
N ASP A 14 0.55 15.39 -14.09
CA ASP A 14 1.27 14.89 -12.90
C ASP A 14 0.58 15.29 -11.58
N ARG A 15 -0.75 15.37 -11.57
CA ARG A 15 -1.51 16.00 -10.48
C ARG A 15 -1.21 15.41 -9.09
N HIS A 16 -0.90 14.12 -9.02
CA HIS A 16 -0.66 13.36 -7.79
C HIS A 16 0.79 12.87 -7.67
N ARG A 17 1.71 13.44 -8.46
CA ARG A 17 3.10 12.97 -8.50
C ARG A 17 3.81 13.11 -7.14
N ASP A 18 3.52 14.18 -6.42
CA ASP A 18 4.13 14.42 -5.10
C ASP A 18 3.57 13.46 -4.05
N ASP A 19 2.27 13.15 -4.08
CA ASP A 19 1.65 12.13 -3.23
C ASP A 19 2.31 10.76 -3.46
N VAL A 20 2.45 10.35 -4.73
CA VAL A 20 3.12 9.07 -5.09
C VAL A 20 4.57 9.04 -4.62
N ARG A 21 5.29 10.16 -4.68
CA ARG A 21 6.67 10.24 -4.18
C ARG A 21 6.74 10.14 -2.67
N LEU A 22 5.78 10.71 -1.95
CA LEU A 22 5.68 10.61 -0.51
C LEU A 22 5.42 9.15 -0.10
N ASP A 23 4.45 8.49 -0.73
CA ASP A 23 4.15 7.06 -0.47
C ASP A 23 5.39 6.16 -0.68
N LEU A 24 6.17 6.42 -1.73
CA LEU A 24 7.42 5.71 -1.99
C LEU A 24 8.49 5.98 -0.94
N ALA A 25 8.59 7.21 -0.44
CA ALA A 25 9.53 7.57 0.61
C ALA A 25 9.15 6.92 1.95
N ASP A 26 7.87 6.94 2.30
CA ASP A 26 7.34 6.32 3.50
C ASP A 26 7.56 4.81 3.50
N GLY A 27 7.26 4.13 2.39
CA GLY A 27 7.52 2.69 2.25
C GLY A 27 9.00 2.35 2.46
N ARG A 28 9.92 3.12 1.86
CA ARG A 28 11.37 2.93 2.05
C ARG A 28 11.81 3.20 3.48
N ALA A 29 11.27 4.25 4.11
CA ALA A 29 11.58 4.58 5.50
C ALA A 29 11.10 3.48 6.48
N LEU A 30 10.01 2.79 6.14
CA LEU A 30 9.48 1.63 6.88
C LEU A 30 10.16 0.30 6.53
N GLY A 31 11.18 0.30 5.66
CA GLY A 31 11.94 -0.89 5.29
C GLY A 31 11.25 -1.80 4.26
N VAL A 32 10.23 -1.30 3.54
CA VAL A 32 9.58 -2.07 2.46
C VAL A 32 10.56 -2.29 1.31
N THR A 33 10.88 -3.54 1.02
CA THR A 33 11.77 -3.95 -0.07
C THR A 33 11.07 -4.64 -1.24
N GLY A 34 9.90 -5.24 -0.98
CA GLY A 34 9.11 -5.95 -1.99
C GLY A 34 7.60 -5.78 -1.82
N THR A 35 6.87 -6.23 -2.83
CA THR A 35 5.39 -6.23 -2.82
C THR A 35 4.84 -7.67 -2.94
N PRO A 36 3.71 -7.99 -2.30
CA PRO A 36 3.05 -7.17 -1.28
C PRO A 36 3.84 -7.17 0.05
N THR A 37 3.78 -6.06 0.77
CA THR A 37 4.15 -5.97 2.19
C THR A 37 2.96 -5.42 2.94
N LEU A 38 2.61 -6.03 4.07
CA LEU A 38 1.47 -5.68 4.90
C LEU A 38 1.91 -5.33 6.31
N PHE A 39 1.24 -4.34 6.90
CA PHE A 39 1.40 -3.98 8.31
C PHE A 39 0.10 -4.29 9.05
N VAL A 40 0.15 -5.16 10.07
CA VAL A 40 -0.99 -5.46 10.93
C VAL A 40 -0.68 -4.92 12.33
N ASN A 41 -1.36 -3.84 12.74
CA ASN A 41 -1.05 -3.09 13.98
C ASN A 41 0.45 -2.74 14.12
N GLY A 42 1.10 -2.36 13.02
CA GLY A 42 2.52 -2.01 12.98
C GLY A 42 3.48 -3.20 12.83
N ALA A 43 3.00 -4.46 12.91
CA ALA A 43 3.83 -5.62 12.63
C ALA A 43 4.08 -5.79 11.12
N PHE A 44 5.36 -5.81 10.72
CA PHE A 44 5.81 -5.94 9.33
C PHE A 44 5.67 -7.38 8.83
N ASN A 45 5.00 -7.58 7.70
CA ASN A 45 4.84 -8.88 7.04
C ASN A 45 5.10 -8.72 5.53
N GLU A 46 6.24 -9.21 5.06
CA GLU A 46 6.60 -9.17 3.63
C GLU A 46 6.21 -10.47 2.93
N GLY A 47 5.84 -10.35 1.66
CA GLY A 47 5.49 -11.46 0.80
C GLY A 47 3.98 -11.71 0.73
N LEU A 48 3.60 -12.56 -0.24
CA LEU A 48 2.20 -12.90 -0.48
C LEU A 48 1.70 -13.84 0.63
N LEU A 49 0.86 -13.30 1.52
CA LEU A 49 0.13 -14.09 2.52
C LEU A 49 -1.11 -14.71 1.90
N SER A 50 -1.42 -15.94 2.29
CA SER A 50 -2.74 -16.52 2.08
C SER A 50 -3.79 -15.80 2.94
N TYR A 51 -5.06 -15.98 2.59
CA TYR A 51 -6.17 -15.46 3.39
C TYR A 51 -6.11 -15.95 4.84
N ASP A 52 -5.88 -17.25 5.05
CA ASP A 52 -5.83 -17.84 6.39
C ASP A 52 -4.66 -17.30 7.22
N GLN A 53 -3.51 -17.06 6.58
CA GLN A 53 -2.36 -16.42 7.24
C GLN A 53 -2.71 -15.00 7.68
N LEU A 54 -3.32 -14.20 6.81
CA LEU A 54 -3.75 -12.84 7.16
C LEU A 54 -4.80 -12.83 8.29
N VAL A 55 -5.78 -13.74 8.26
CA VAL A 55 -6.76 -13.89 9.35
C VAL A 55 -6.07 -14.24 10.66
N GLY A 56 -5.09 -15.16 10.64
CA GLY A 56 -4.29 -15.52 11.80
C GLY A 56 -3.57 -14.31 12.41
N LEU A 57 -2.93 -13.48 11.58
CA LEU A 57 -2.26 -12.26 12.01
C LEU A 57 -3.23 -11.27 12.66
N VAL A 58 -4.39 -11.05 12.04
CA VAL A 58 -5.41 -10.12 12.57
C VAL A 58 -5.98 -10.63 13.91
N ARG A 59 -6.28 -11.92 14.03
CA ARG A 59 -6.76 -12.52 15.29
C ARG A 59 -5.74 -12.37 16.42
N ALA A 60 -4.46 -12.64 16.11
CA ALA A 60 -3.37 -12.44 17.05
C ALA A 60 -3.26 -10.96 17.48
N ALA A 61 -3.42 -10.02 16.55
CA ALA A 61 -3.38 -8.58 16.84
C ALA A 61 -4.56 -8.08 17.69
N LEU A 62 -5.68 -8.81 17.70
CA LEU A 62 -6.84 -8.53 18.55
C LEU A 62 -6.75 -9.19 19.94
N GLY A 63 -5.72 -9.98 20.22
CA GLY A 63 -5.57 -10.73 21.48
C GLY A 63 -6.38 -12.02 21.56
N ASN A 64 -7.03 -12.43 20.47
CA ASN A 64 -7.81 -13.65 20.38
C ASN A 64 -6.93 -14.76 19.78
N ARG A 65 -6.32 -15.59 20.64
CA ARG A 65 -5.55 -16.77 20.22
C ARG A 65 -6.47 -17.97 20.03
#